data_AF-A0A0B1RZL3-F1
#
_entry.id   AF-A0A0B1RZL3-F1
#
_cell.length_a   1.000
_cell.length_b   1.000
_cell.length_c   1.000
_cell.angle_alpha   90.00
_cell.angle_beta   90.00
_cell.angle_gamma   90.00
#
_symmetry.space_group_name_H-M   'P 1'
#
loop_
_entity.id
_entity.type
_entity.pdbx_description
1 polymer ?
#
loop_
_entity_poly.entity_id
_entity_poly.type
_entity_poly.pdbx_seq_one_letter_code
_entity_poly.pdbx_strand_id
1 'polypeptide(L)'
;MVVEPSGKTHGVLILNSNAQELTTAPGPAFVYRTVGGNLDLYFFPGPTPEEVTQQYLALIGKPTLPAYWAFGYQLSRYGYKDLNDMKEKISRNLKLGVPLDTVVADIDYMDRYKDFTTGDKWAGLADYVKELHTKGMKAILIIDAGVQADYASFERGINSVSIQEL
;
A
#
# COMPACT_ATOMS: atom_id res chain seq x y z
N MET A 1 -12.27 16.00 10.64
CA MET A 1 -13.70 15.99 11.02
C MET A 1 -13.82 16.59 12.40
N VAL A 2 -14.84 17.42 12.64
CA VAL A 2 -15.10 18.08 13.91
C VAL A 2 -16.52 17.73 14.36
N VAL A 3 -16.67 17.33 15.62
CA VAL A 3 -17.98 17.09 16.26
C VAL A 3 -18.40 18.36 16.99
N GLU A 4 -19.61 18.83 16.71
CA GLU A 4 -20.19 20.01 17.33
C GLU A 4 -20.88 19.65 18.65
N PRO A 5 -21.07 20.61 19.57
CA PRO A 5 -21.85 20.38 20.81
C PRO A 5 -23.27 19.86 20.58
N SER A 6 -23.82 20.09 19.37
CA SER A 6 -25.12 19.59 18.93
C SER A 6 -25.14 18.09 18.59
N GLY A 7 -23.98 17.44 18.54
CA GLY A 7 -23.81 16.08 18.01
C GLY A 7 -23.71 16.01 16.48
N LYS A 8 -23.89 17.13 15.77
CA LYS A 8 -23.63 17.24 14.34
C LYS A 8 -22.14 17.26 14.07
N THR A 9 -21.77 17.04 12.81
CA THR A 9 -20.37 17.01 12.37
C THR A 9 -20.16 17.78 11.08
N HIS A 10 -18.96 18.33 10.92
CA HIS A 10 -18.48 18.88 9.65
C HIS A 10 -17.03 18.42 9.39
N GLY A 11 -16.60 18.53 8.14
CA GLY A 11 -15.25 18.22 7.67
C GLY A 11 -14.57 19.43 7.03
N VAL A 12 -13.24 19.44 7.09
CA VAL A 12 -12.40 20.40 6.36
C VAL A 12 -11.25 19.61 5.74
N LEU A 13 -10.99 19.82 4.45
CA LEU A 13 -9.78 19.40 3.75
C LEU A 13 -8.97 20.64 3.41
N ILE A 14 -7.68 20.65 3.79
CA ILE A 14 -6.71 21.62 3.30
C ILE A 14 -5.90 20.91 2.23
N LEU A 15 -6.18 21.21 0.96
CA LEU A 15 -5.56 20.53 -0.18
C LEU A 15 -4.19 21.13 -0.46
N ASN A 16 -3.18 20.64 0.26
CA ASN A 16 -1.79 21.07 0.13
C ASN A 16 -0.84 19.88 0.38
N SER A 17 0.14 19.72 -0.50
CA SER A 17 1.09 18.59 -0.48
C SER A 17 2.51 18.98 -0.05
N ASN A 18 2.75 20.24 0.30
CA ASN A 18 4.03 20.69 0.83
C ASN A 18 4.21 20.20 2.28
N ALA A 19 5.45 20.29 2.79
CA ALA A 19 5.72 20.03 4.20
C ALA A 19 4.89 21.00 5.07
N GLN A 20 4.15 20.44 6.03
CA GLN A 20 3.11 21.15 6.76
C GLN A 20 3.03 20.67 8.21
N GLU A 21 2.55 21.55 9.08
CA GLU A 21 2.37 21.35 10.51
C GLU A 21 0.93 21.73 10.90
N LEU A 22 0.35 20.95 11.81
CA LEU A 22 -0.89 21.28 12.49
C LEU A 22 -0.64 21.29 14.01
N THR A 23 -0.76 22.46 14.66
CA THR A 23 -0.63 22.59 16.12
C THR A 23 -1.98 22.96 16.75
N THR A 24 -2.34 22.36 17.88
CA THR A 24 -3.50 22.83 18.66
C THR A 24 -3.15 24.10 19.46
N ALA A 25 -4.15 24.96 19.69
CA ALA A 25 -4.00 26.16 20.52
C ALA A 25 -4.82 26.01 21.83
N PRO A 26 -4.65 26.89 22.85
CA PRO A 26 -5.37 26.82 24.13
C PRO A 26 -6.92 26.96 24.09
N GLY A 27 -7.55 26.91 22.91
CA GLY A 27 -9.00 26.88 22.70
C GLY A 27 -9.39 25.86 21.63
N PRO A 28 -10.65 25.83 21.15
CA PRO A 28 -11.07 24.93 20.07
C PRO A 28 -10.55 25.44 18.72
N ALA A 29 -9.23 25.50 18.57
CA ALA A 29 -8.54 26.02 17.41
C ALA A 29 -7.28 25.20 17.14
N PHE A 30 -6.92 25.15 15.86
CA PHE A 30 -5.63 24.69 15.39
C PHE A 30 -4.97 25.78 14.54
N VAL A 31 -3.64 25.77 14.51
CA VAL A 31 -2.82 26.61 13.63
C VAL A 31 -2.25 25.69 12.55
N TYR A 32 -2.60 25.97 11.31
CA TYR A 32 -2.05 25.30 10.13
C TYR A 32 -0.88 26.11 9.57
N ARG A 33 0.28 25.49 9.39
CA ARG A 33 1.46 26.10 8.75
C ARG A 33 1.93 25.21 7.62
N THR A 34 2.23 25.79 6.47
CA THR A 34 2.82 25.09 5.33
C THR A 34 4.02 25.88 4.82
N VAL A 35 5.03 25.19 4.27
CA VAL A 35 6.22 25.81 3.69
C VAL A 35 5.99 26.36 2.28
N GLY A 36 4.82 26.12 1.67
CA GLY A 36 4.51 26.59 0.34
C GLY A 36 3.14 26.15 -0.17
N GLY A 37 2.91 26.40 -1.47
CA GLY A 37 1.62 26.13 -2.11
C GLY A 37 0.55 27.16 -1.76
N ASN A 38 -0.70 26.85 -2.12
CA ASN A 38 -1.85 27.69 -1.85
C ASN A 38 -2.64 27.16 -0.64
N LEU A 39 -3.45 28.03 -0.04
CA LEU A 39 -4.49 27.64 0.89
C LEU A 39 -5.76 27.32 0.11
N ASP A 40 -5.89 26.08 -0.36
CA ASP A 40 -7.11 25.56 -0.99
C ASP A 40 -7.91 24.74 0.04
N LEU A 41 -9.09 25.23 0.44
CA LEU A 41 -9.90 24.67 1.54
C LEU A 41 -11.27 24.22 1.05
N TYR A 42 -11.64 22.99 1.39
CA TYR A 42 -12.96 22.43 1.14
C TYR A 42 -13.66 22.16 2.46
N PHE A 43 -14.94 22.55 2.56
CA PHE A 43 -15.77 22.35 3.73
C PHE A 43 -16.90 21.35 3.42
N PHE A 44 -17.11 20.40 4.33
CA PHE A 44 -18.10 19.33 4.20
C PHE A 44 -19.11 19.44 5.35
N PRO A 45 -20.32 19.96 5.11
CA PRO A 45 -21.23 20.36 6.18
C PRO A 45 -21.97 19.21 6.91
N GLY A 46 -21.84 17.94 6.50
CA GLY A 46 -22.50 16.81 7.16
C GLY A 46 -24.01 16.79 6.93
N PRO A 47 -24.86 16.56 7.97
CA PRO A 47 -24.57 16.69 9.40
C PRO A 47 -24.04 15.45 10.13
N THR A 48 -24.17 14.24 9.59
CA THR A 48 -23.68 13.01 10.24
C THR A 48 -22.22 12.70 9.85
N PRO A 49 -21.46 11.97 10.69
CA PRO A 49 -20.09 11.55 10.35
C PRO A 49 -20.01 10.82 9.00
N GLU A 50 -21.01 10.01 8.69
CA GLU A 50 -21.14 9.28 7.44
C GLU A 50 -21.34 10.22 6.24
N GLU A 51 -22.24 11.22 6.36
CA GLU A 51 -22.48 12.21 5.30
C GLU A 51 -21.26 13.09 5.06
N VAL A 52 -20.56 13.52 6.12
CA VAL A 52 -19.29 14.27 5.97
C VAL A 52 -18.28 13.43 5.18
N THR A 53 -18.16 12.14 5.50
CA THR A 53 -17.25 11.24 4.78
C THR A 53 -17.68 11.04 3.33
N GLN A 54 -18.98 10.89 3.05
CA GLN A 54 -19.51 10.78 1.69
C GLN A 54 -19.23 12.03 0.85
N GLN A 55 -19.41 13.22 1.42
CA GLN A 55 -19.12 14.50 0.77
C GLN A 55 -17.63 14.64 0.47
N TYR A 56 -16.75 14.26 1.41
CA TYR A 56 -15.30 14.23 1.20
C TYR A 56 -14.89 13.26 0.08
N LEU A 57 -15.43 12.04 0.08
CA LEU A 57 -15.15 11.04 -0.95
C LEU A 57 -15.76 11.39 -2.31
N ALA A 58 -16.82 12.21 -2.36
CA ALA A 58 -17.34 12.75 -3.61
C ALA A 58 -16.34 13.73 -4.26
N LEU A 59 -15.49 14.39 -3.47
CA LEU A 59 -14.43 15.26 -3.97
C LEU A 59 -13.15 14.48 -4.33
N ILE A 60 -12.63 13.66 -3.41
CA ILE A 60 -11.30 13.02 -3.59
C ILE A 60 -11.33 11.67 -4.31
N GLY A 61 -12.53 11.13 -4.55
CA GLY A 61 -12.72 9.79 -5.09
C GLY A 61 -13.07 8.75 -4.02
N LYS A 62 -13.85 7.74 -4.43
CA LYS A 62 -14.27 6.64 -3.56
C LYS A 62 -13.16 5.58 -3.45
N PRO A 63 -13.09 4.82 -2.34
CA PRO A 63 -12.19 3.68 -2.24
C PRO A 63 -12.40 2.70 -3.40
N THR A 64 -11.31 2.10 -3.87
CA THR A 64 -11.37 1.04 -4.88
C THR A 64 -12.10 -0.20 -4.32
N LEU A 65 -12.78 -0.94 -5.19
CA LEU A 65 -13.37 -2.22 -4.83
C LEU A 65 -12.27 -3.30 -4.88
N PRO A 66 -11.83 -3.85 -3.74
CA PRO A 66 -10.81 -4.90 -3.75
C PRO A 66 -11.37 -6.21 -4.32
N ALA A 67 -10.48 -7.05 -4.86
CA ALA A 67 -10.85 -8.41 -5.25
C ALA A 67 -11.28 -9.22 -4.02
N TYR A 68 -12.28 -10.10 -4.16
CA TYR A 68 -12.90 -10.81 -3.03
C TYR A 68 -11.89 -11.58 -2.15
N TRP A 69 -10.89 -12.21 -2.76
CA TRP A 69 -9.86 -12.96 -2.04
C TRP A 69 -8.99 -12.09 -1.11
N ALA A 70 -8.94 -10.78 -1.33
CA ALA A 70 -8.14 -9.86 -0.51
C ALA A 70 -8.73 -9.67 0.90
N PHE A 71 -10.01 -10.01 1.10
CA PHE A 71 -10.64 -10.06 2.43
C PHE A 71 -10.28 -11.32 3.24
N GLY A 72 -9.65 -12.30 2.60
CA GLY A 72 -9.16 -13.51 3.25
C GLY A 72 -7.91 -13.29 4.09
N TYR A 73 -7.51 -14.30 4.87
CA TYR A 73 -6.31 -14.20 5.68
C TYR A 73 -5.06 -14.18 4.79
N GLN A 74 -4.12 -13.29 5.09
CA GLN A 74 -2.88 -13.11 4.35
C GLN A 74 -1.69 -13.33 5.28
N LEU A 75 -0.69 -14.10 4.83
CA LEU A 75 0.50 -14.40 5.63
C LEU A 75 1.76 -13.87 4.94
N SER A 76 2.48 -13.00 5.65
CA SER A 76 3.75 -12.40 5.25
C SER A 76 4.79 -12.55 6.36
N ARG A 77 6.05 -12.37 5.99
CA ARG A 77 7.19 -12.16 6.90
C ARG A 77 8.36 -11.59 6.11
N TYR A 78 9.00 -10.56 6.66
CA TYR A 78 10.40 -10.26 6.34
C TYR A 78 11.31 -11.26 7.08
N GLY A 79 12.17 -11.95 6.34
CA GLY A 79 13.14 -12.91 6.85
C GLY A 79 12.77 -14.36 6.56
N TYR A 80 12.05 -14.65 5.47
CA TYR A 80 12.03 -16.01 4.93
C TYR A 80 13.43 -16.35 4.43
N LYS A 81 14.02 -17.44 4.96
CA LYS A 81 15.43 -17.76 4.66
C LYS A 81 15.66 -18.16 3.20
N ASP A 82 14.68 -18.84 2.63
CA ASP A 82 14.59 -19.31 1.27
C ASP A 82 13.15 -19.76 0.96
N LEU A 83 12.91 -20.22 -0.27
CA LEU A 83 11.61 -20.71 -0.69
C LEU A 83 11.10 -21.91 0.13
N ASN A 84 11.98 -22.79 0.61
CA ASN A 84 11.56 -23.97 1.39
C ASN A 84 11.10 -23.57 2.78
N ASP A 85 11.79 -22.64 3.44
CA ASP A 85 11.36 -22.08 4.72
C ASP A 85 9.98 -21.43 4.59
N MET A 86 9.74 -20.65 3.55
CA MET A 86 8.41 -20.09 3.25
C MET A 86 7.36 -21.19 3.08
N LYS A 87 7.60 -22.18 2.20
CA LYS A 87 6.70 -23.32 1.97
C LYS A 87 6.38 -24.07 3.26
N GLU A 88 7.37 -24.27 4.13
CA GLU A 88 7.19 -24.95 5.42
C GLU A 88 6.24 -24.15 6.32
N LYS A 89 6.42 -22.83 6.45
CA LYS A 89 5.55 -22.00 7.32
C LYS A 89 4.13 -21.91 6.78
N ILE A 90 3.95 -21.81 5.46
CA ILE A 90 2.63 -21.84 4.83
C ILE A 90 1.96 -23.19 5.05
N SER A 91 2.67 -24.28 4.75
CA SER A 91 2.14 -25.65 4.90
C SER A 91 1.75 -25.97 6.34
N ARG A 92 2.49 -25.45 7.34
CA ARG A 92 2.14 -25.63 8.75
C ARG A 92 0.77 -25.02 9.09
N ASN A 93 0.45 -23.83 8.59
CA ASN A 93 -0.85 -23.19 8.84
C ASN A 93 -1.99 -24.01 8.21
N LEU A 94 -1.81 -24.43 6.96
CA LEU A 94 -2.78 -25.26 6.25
C LEU A 94 -3.02 -26.61 6.96
N LYS A 95 -1.95 -27.26 7.44
CA LYS A 95 -2.05 -28.53 8.21
C LYS A 95 -2.80 -28.38 9.53
N LEU A 96 -2.77 -27.19 10.13
CA LEU A 96 -3.51 -26.88 11.37
C LEU A 96 -4.96 -26.44 11.10
N GLY A 97 -5.41 -26.43 9.85
CA GLY A 97 -6.76 -26.02 9.48
C GLY A 97 -7.00 -24.52 9.56
N VAL A 98 -5.94 -23.70 9.62
CA VAL A 98 -6.06 -22.23 9.59
C VAL A 98 -6.39 -21.81 8.15
N PRO A 99 -7.52 -21.11 7.91
CA PRO A 99 -7.83 -20.57 6.59
C PRO A 99 -6.75 -19.60 6.14
N LEU A 100 -6.30 -19.72 4.89
CA LEU A 100 -5.27 -18.87 4.31
C LEU A 100 -5.55 -18.69 2.82
N ASP A 101 -5.74 -17.44 2.40
CA ASP A 101 -6.11 -17.09 1.03
C ASP A 101 -4.92 -16.53 0.26
N THR A 102 -4.05 -15.78 0.93
CA THR A 102 -2.94 -15.07 0.27
C THR A 102 -1.60 -15.33 0.97
N VAL A 103 -0.60 -15.64 0.17
CA VAL A 103 0.79 -15.72 0.61
C VAL A 103 1.53 -14.49 0.11
N VAL A 104 2.30 -13.85 0.98
CA VAL A 104 3.07 -12.64 0.64
C VAL A 104 4.56 -12.95 0.69
N ALA A 105 5.29 -12.62 -0.37
CA ALA A 105 6.74 -12.67 -0.43
C ALA A 105 7.32 -11.26 -0.22
N ASP A 106 8.10 -11.10 0.85
CA ASP A 106 8.88 -9.89 1.13
C ASP A 106 10.17 -9.87 0.27
N ILE A 107 11.00 -8.84 0.40
CA ILE A 107 12.20 -8.57 -0.43
C ILE A 107 13.22 -9.72 -0.46
N ASP A 108 13.10 -10.69 0.45
CA ASP A 108 13.94 -11.89 0.53
C ASP A 108 13.95 -12.69 -0.78
N TYR A 109 12.88 -12.65 -1.59
CA TYR A 109 12.80 -13.40 -2.85
C TYR A 109 13.71 -12.84 -3.94
N MET A 110 14.11 -11.58 -3.84
CA MET A 110 14.86 -10.86 -4.85
C MET A 110 16.35 -11.23 -4.81
N ASP A 111 17.05 -11.10 -5.94
CA ASP A 111 18.51 -11.15 -5.96
C ASP A 111 19.07 -9.88 -5.31
N ARG A 112 19.61 -10.01 -4.10
CA ARG A 112 20.16 -8.91 -3.30
C ARG A 112 19.22 -7.70 -3.20
N TYR A 113 17.91 -7.93 -3.01
CA TYR A 113 16.91 -6.87 -2.85
C TYR A 113 16.71 -5.99 -4.09
N LYS A 114 17.11 -6.46 -5.29
CA LYS A 114 16.85 -5.74 -6.54
C LYS A 114 15.46 -6.06 -7.06
N ASP A 115 14.64 -5.04 -7.28
CA ASP A 115 13.32 -5.19 -7.89
C ASP A 115 13.36 -5.96 -9.22
N PHE A 116 12.27 -6.68 -9.50
CA PHE A 116 12.09 -7.45 -10.75
C PHE A 116 13.12 -8.58 -10.95
N THR A 117 13.73 -9.07 -9.87
CA THR A 117 14.64 -10.22 -9.90
C THR A 117 14.17 -11.33 -8.97
N THR A 118 14.67 -12.54 -9.18
CA THR A 118 14.48 -13.69 -8.28
C THR A 118 15.84 -14.25 -7.93
N GLY A 119 16.16 -14.33 -6.64
CA GLY A 119 17.44 -14.87 -6.17
C GLY A 119 17.52 -16.39 -6.31
N ASP A 120 18.73 -16.95 -6.31
CA ASP A 120 18.98 -18.39 -6.53
C ASP A 120 18.23 -19.30 -5.53
N LYS A 121 18.15 -18.88 -4.26
CA LYS A 121 17.40 -19.58 -3.20
C LYS A 121 15.88 -19.58 -3.42
N TRP A 122 15.42 -18.87 -4.44
CA TRP A 122 14.02 -18.63 -4.77
C TRP A 122 13.68 -18.99 -6.22
N ALA A 123 14.57 -19.66 -6.96
CA ALA A 123 14.38 -20.01 -8.37
C ALA A 123 13.05 -20.75 -8.68
N GLY A 124 12.50 -21.49 -7.71
CA GLY A 124 11.22 -22.20 -7.83
C GLY A 124 9.98 -21.38 -7.43
N LEU A 125 10.10 -20.08 -7.15
CA LEU A 125 9.01 -19.25 -6.64
C LEU A 125 7.85 -19.18 -7.64
N ALA A 126 8.15 -19.01 -8.94
CA ALA A 126 7.13 -18.95 -9.98
C ALA A 126 6.27 -20.23 -10.04
N ASP A 127 6.89 -21.40 -9.90
CA ASP A 127 6.16 -22.67 -9.89
C ASP A 127 5.38 -22.87 -8.59
N TYR A 128 5.90 -22.38 -7.47
CA TYR A 128 5.14 -22.39 -6.22
C TYR A 128 3.91 -21.47 -6.28
N VAL A 129 4.01 -20.30 -6.91
CA VAL A 129 2.85 -19.43 -7.15
C VAL A 129 1.80 -20.14 -8.02
N LYS A 130 2.21 -20.86 -9.06
CA LYS A 130 1.29 -21.69 -9.85
C LYS A 130 0.62 -22.76 -8.97
N GLU A 131 1.37 -23.44 -8.11
CA GLU A 131 0.84 -24.42 -7.16
C GLU A 131 -0.20 -23.80 -6.21
N LEU A 132 0.07 -22.63 -5.64
CA LEU A 132 -0.89 -21.88 -4.81
C LEU A 132 -2.19 -21.59 -5.57
N HIS A 133 -2.08 -21.17 -6.83
CA HIS A 133 -3.25 -20.90 -7.66
C HIS A 133 -4.10 -22.16 -7.92
N THR A 134 -3.50 -23.35 -8.04
CA THR A 134 -4.27 -24.61 -8.16
C THR A 134 -5.10 -24.94 -6.90
N LYS A 135 -4.72 -24.37 -5.75
CA LYS A 135 -5.41 -24.53 -4.46
C LYS A 135 -6.39 -23.40 -4.17
N GLY A 136 -6.62 -22.50 -5.13
CA GLY A 136 -7.49 -21.33 -4.97
C GLY A 136 -6.86 -20.16 -4.21
N MET A 137 -5.59 -20.28 -3.80
CA MET A 137 -4.85 -19.23 -3.08
C MET A 137 -4.27 -18.20 -4.07
N LYS A 138 -3.80 -17.06 -3.54
CA LYS A 138 -3.14 -15.97 -4.27
C LYS A 138 -1.75 -15.69 -3.71
N ALA A 139 -0.94 -15.01 -4.52
CA ALA A 139 0.37 -14.53 -4.11
C ALA A 139 0.46 -13.01 -4.32
N ILE A 140 1.03 -12.31 -3.33
CA ILE A 140 1.43 -10.91 -3.43
C ILE A 140 2.95 -10.85 -3.28
N LEU A 141 3.60 -10.03 -4.08
CA LEU A 141 5.04 -9.81 -4.02
C LEU A 141 5.27 -8.33 -3.76
N ILE A 142 6.18 -8.01 -2.83
CA ILE A 142 6.64 -6.64 -2.65
C ILE A 142 7.48 -6.19 -3.85
N ILE A 143 7.40 -4.89 -4.14
CA ILE A 143 8.24 -4.16 -5.09
C ILE A 143 8.51 -2.81 -4.45
N ASP A 144 9.76 -2.37 -4.43
CA ASP A 144 10.17 -1.07 -3.91
C ASP A 144 10.21 -0.01 -5.03
N ALA A 145 10.29 1.27 -4.63
CA ALA A 145 10.42 2.37 -5.59
C ALA A 145 11.89 2.67 -5.95
N GLY A 146 12.83 2.28 -5.09
CA GLY A 146 14.25 2.56 -5.25
C GLY A 146 14.94 1.48 -6.09
N VAL A 147 15.46 1.85 -7.26
CA VAL A 147 16.11 0.92 -8.19
C VAL A 147 17.64 1.05 -8.09
N GLN A 148 18.35 -0.05 -7.83
CA GLN A 148 19.81 -0.08 -7.87
C GLN A 148 20.34 0.29 -9.26
N ALA A 149 21.30 1.22 -9.33
CA ALA A 149 21.73 1.85 -10.58
C ALA A 149 22.80 1.07 -11.37
N ASP A 150 22.66 -0.26 -11.49
CA ASP A 150 23.69 -1.12 -12.11
C ASP A 150 23.18 -2.42 -12.77
N TYR A 151 21.88 -2.52 -13.10
CA TYR A 151 21.33 -3.74 -13.69
C TYR A 151 20.21 -3.48 -14.70
N ALA A 152 19.78 -4.54 -15.39
CA ALA A 152 18.92 -4.45 -16.56
C ALA A 152 17.62 -3.65 -16.37
N SER A 153 16.97 -3.68 -15.20
CA SER A 153 15.75 -2.89 -14.97
C SER A 153 16.04 -1.40 -14.90
N PHE A 154 17.15 -1.01 -14.25
CA PHE A 154 17.62 0.37 -14.25
C PHE A 154 18.00 0.84 -15.66
N GLU A 155 18.77 0.03 -16.39
CA GLU A 155 19.21 0.35 -17.75
C GLU A 155 18.02 0.54 -18.71
N ARG A 156 16.99 -0.31 -18.61
CA ARG A 156 15.76 -0.11 -19.39
C ARG A 156 15.05 1.19 -18.99
N GLY A 157 15.01 1.50 -17.69
CA GLY A 157 14.43 2.73 -17.16
C GLY A 157 15.09 3.96 -17.78
N ILE A 158 16.41 4.09 -17.67
CA ILE A 158 17.13 5.27 -18.17
C ILE A 158 17.04 5.39 -19.70
N ASN A 159 17.18 4.27 -20.43
CA ASN A 159 17.12 4.27 -21.90
C ASN A 159 15.71 4.53 -22.45
N SER A 160 14.65 4.26 -21.68
CA SER A 160 13.26 4.55 -22.09
C SER A 160 12.94 6.04 -22.15
N VAL A 161 13.65 6.87 -21.39
CA VAL A 161 13.47 8.32 -21.37
C VAL A 161 14.24 8.99 -22.52
N SER A 162 15.38 8.40 -22.92
CA SER A 162 16.29 8.97 -23.91
C SER A 162 15.84 8.89 -25.38
N ILE A 163 14.66 8.31 -25.69
CA ILE A 163 14.18 8.12 -27.08
C ILE A 163 13.10 9.15 -27.48
N GLN A 164 12.78 10.15 -26.64
CA GLN A 164 11.78 11.19 -26.97
C GLN A 164 12.35 12.59 -27.31
N GLU A 165 13.67 12.75 -27.44
CA GLU A 165 14.28 14.00 -27.92
C GLU A 165 15.09 13.79 -29.20
N LEU A 166 14.42 13.44 -30.30
CA LEU A 166 14.89 13.64 -31.69
C LEU A 166 13.71 13.91 -32.64
#